data_AF-A0A2D7XB69-F1
#
_entry.id   AF-A0A2D7XB69-F1
#
_cell.length_a   1.000
_cell.length_b   1.000
_cell.length_c   1.000
_cell.angle_alpha   90.00
_cell.angle_beta   90.00
_cell.angle_gamma   90.00
#
_symmetry.space_group_name_H-M   'P 1'
#
loop_
_entity.id
_entity.type
_entity.pdbx_description
1 polymer ?
#
loop_
_entity_poly.entity_id
_entity_poly.type
_entity_poly.pdbx_seq_one_letter_code
_entity_poly.pdbx_strand_id
1 'polypeptide(L)' 'MITNDIFGEAWALMKAKKDAPNYRKCTSNKCCGNCKAWDVTKTDNPMTGYCEWYDFTCRADNTCDAWAGKK' A
#
# COMPACT_ATOMS: atom_id res chain seq x y z
N MET A 1 -10.00 22.66 -12.21
CA MET A 1 -8.90 21.73 -11.84
C MET A 1 -9.57 20.41 -11.51
N ILE A 2 -9.73 19.53 -12.50
CA ILE A 2 -10.31 18.20 -12.28
C ILE A 2 -9.17 17.35 -11.73
N THR A 3 -9.41 16.83 -10.53
CA THR A 3 -8.53 16.08 -9.63
C THR A 3 -7.76 14.96 -10.34
N ASN A 4 -6.46 15.16 -10.50
CA ASN A 4 -5.50 14.13 -10.96
C ASN A 4 -5.29 13.00 -9.93
N ASP A 5 -5.87 13.12 -8.73
CA ASP A 5 -5.63 12.20 -7.62
C ASP A 5 -6.29 10.83 -7.81
N ILE A 6 -7.45 10.75 -8.48
CA ILE A 6 -8.16 9.46 -8.67
C ILE A 6 -7.43 8.55 -9.67
N PHE A 7 -6.82 9.13 -10.72
CA PHE A 7 -6.02 8.36 -11.68
C PHE A 7 -4.66 7.95 -11.09
N GLY A 8 -4.06 8.78 -10.24
CA GLY A 8 -2.84 8.45 -9.50
C GLY A 8 -3.02 7.29 -8.53
N GLU A 9 -4.06 7.34 -7.69
CA GLU A 9 -4.36 6.25 -6.74
C GLU A 9 -4.72 4.94 -7.44
N ALA A 10 -5.56 4.99 -8.48
CA ALA A 10 -5.93 3.79 -9.25
C ALA A 10 -4.71 3.16 -9.95
N TRP A 11 -3.80 3.98 -10.51
CA TRP A 11 -2.59 3.51 -11.16
C TRP A 11 -1.58 2.94 -10.16
N ALA A 12 -1.40 3.59 -9.00
CA ALA A 12 -0.57 3.08 -7.92
C ALA A 12 -1.10 1.74 -7.38
N LEU A 13 -2.43 1.58 -7.26
CA LEU A 13 -3.05 0.31 -6.87
C LEU A 13 -2.91 -0.79 -7.95
N MET A 14 -2.86 -0.42 -9.23
CA MET A 14 -2.61 -1.36 -10.33
C MET A 14 -1.15 -1.83 -10.34
N LYS A 15 -0.20 -0.92 -10.11
CA LYS A 15 1.22 -1.21 -9.88
C LYS A 15 1.42 -2.13 -8.68
N ALA A 16 0.77 -1.84 -7.56
CA ALA A 16 0.73 -2.67 -6.36
C ALA A 16 0.44 -4.15 -6.68
N LYS A 17 -0.64 -4.41 -7.43
CA LYS A 17 -1.05 -5.79 -7.78
C LYS A 17 -0.05 -6.50 -8.68
N LYS A 18 0.74 -5.76 -9.45
CA LYS A 18 1.74 -6.32 -10.37
C LYS A 18 3.08 -6.59 -9.68
N ASP A 19 3.52 -5.66 -8.83
CA ASP A 19 4.85 -5.68 -8.22
C ASP A 19 4.84 -6.31 -6.81
N ALA A 20 3.76 -6.15 -6.04
CA ALA A 20 3.61 -6.78 -4.72
C ALA A 20 3.00 -8.19 -4.85
N PRO A 21 3.72 -9.25 -4.44
CA PRO A 21 3.27 -10.62 -4.63
C PRO A 21 2.00 -10.90 -3.82
N ASN A 22 0.96 -11.40 -4.48
CA ASN A 22 -0.30 -11.82 -3.86
C ASN A 22 -0.97 -10.70 -3.03
N TYR A 23 -0.97 -9.48 -3.58
CA TYR A 23 -1.63 -8.34 -2.95
C TYR A 23 -3.13 -8.56 -2.77
N ARG A 24 -3.58 -8.64 -1.52
CA ARG A 24 -4.95 -9.04 -1.15
C ARG A 24 -5.41 -8.37 0.14
N LYS A 25 -6.70 -8.49 0.45
CA LYS A 25 -7.22 -8.03 1.73
C LYS A 25 -6.56 -8.79 2.87
N CYS A 26 -6.11 -8.06 3.89
CA CYS A 26 -5.50 -8.61 5.07
C CYS A 26 -6.56 -9.36 5.89
N THR A 27 -6.30 -10.62 6.22
CA THR A 27 -7.18 -11.46 7.05
C THR A 27 -6.61 -11.73 8.44
N SER A 28 -5.43 -11.18 8.74
CA SER A 28 -4.67 -11.42 9.97
C SER A 28 -4.04 -10.11 10.46
N ASN A 29 -3.16 -10.15 11.46
CA ASN A 29 -2.41 -8.97 11.92
C ASN A 29 -1.22 -8.60 11.00
N LYS A 30 -1.09 -9.20 9.81
CA LYS A 30 0.02 -8.94 8.88
C LYS A 30 -0.43 -8.03 7.74
N CYS A 31 -0.65 -6.75 8.02
CA CYS A 31 -1.21 -5.82 7.04
C CYS A 31 -0.18 -4.78 6.62
N CYS A 32 -0.39 -4.13 5.48
CA CYS A 32 0.45 -3.04 5.01
C CYS A 32 0.56 -1.94 6.07
N GLY A 33 -0.53 -1.58 6.77
CA GLY A 33 -0.51 -0.54 7.80
C GLY A 33 0.45 -0.78 8.97
N ASN A 34 0.90 -2.02 9.17
CA ASN A 34 1.91 -2.38 10.17
C ASN A 34 3.16 -3.04 9.58
N CYS A 35 3.32 -2.97 8.26
CA CYS A 35 4.48 -3.48 7.55
C CYS A 35 5.69 -2.56 7.74
N LYS A 36 6.89 -3.12 7.73
CA LYS A 36 8.16 -2.39 7.82
C LYS A 36 8.30 -1.34 6.72
N ALA A 37 7.86 -1.68 5.51
CA ALA A 37 7.95 -0.82 4.33
C ALA A 37 6.86 0.26 4.25
N TRP A 38 6.00 0.37 5.26
CA TRP A 38 4.87 1.30 5.24
C TRP A 38 5.25 2.67 5.76
N ASP A 39 5.04 3.67 4.90
CA ASP A 39 5.17 5.09 5.18
C ASP A 39 3.83 5.81 4.95
N VAL A 40 3.19 6.21 6.05
CA VAL A 40 1.93 6.98 6.03
C VAL A 40 2.15 8.46 5.69
N THR A 41 3.38 8.98 5.83
CA THR A 41 3.68 10.40 5.61
C THR A 41 3.69 10.80 4.13
N LYS A 42 3.72 9.80 3.25
CA LYS A 42 3.76 9.95 1.79
C LYS A 42 2.38 9.92 1.14
N THR A 43 1.32 9.85 1.94
CA THR A 43 -0.06 9.79 1.45
C THR A 43 -0.96 10.65 2.34
N ASP A 44 -1.90 11.38 1.76
CA ASP A 44 -2.82 12.24 2.52
C ASP A 44 -3.94 11.45 3.21
N ASN A 45 -4.20 10.21 2.77
CA ASN A 45 -5.28 9.37 3.29
C ASN A 45 -4.75 8.40 4.38
N PRO A 46 -5.31 8.42 5.61
CA PRO A 46 -4.87 7.59 6.72
C PRO A 46 -5.10 6.08 6.51
N MET A 47 -5.97 5.72 5.57
CA MET A 47 -6.24 4.33 5.16
C MET A 47 -5.29 3.83 4.07
N THR A 48 -4.44 4.70 3.55
CA THR A 48 -3.41 4.39 2.56
C THR A 48 -2.04 4.77 3.10
N GLY A 49 -1.00 4.23 2.48
CA GLY A 49 0.37 4.47 2.85
C GLY A 49 1.26 3.95 1.76
N TYR A 50 2.39 4.59 1.60
CA TYR A 50 3.32 4.25 0.55
C TYR A 50 4.20 3.07 0.98
N CYS A 51 4.39 2.12 0.08
CA CYS A 51 5.26 0.98 0.25
C CYS A 51 6.63 1.29 -0.37
N GLU A 52 7.62 1.55 0.49
CA GLU A 52 8.97 1.96 0.06
C GLU A 52 9.70 0.89 -0.77
N TRP A 53 9.32 -0.39 -0.65
CA TRP A 53 9.98 -1.49 -1.36
C TRP A 53 9.57 -1.64 -2.81
N TYR A 54 8.35 -1.21 -3.13
CA TYR A 54 7.71 -1.48 -4.41
C TYR A 54 7.19 -0.19 -5.07
N ASP A 55 7.49 0.97 -4.50
CA ASP A 55 7.14 2.30 -5.04
C ASP A 55 5.64 2.40 -5.41
N PHE A 56 4.76 2.09 -4.45
CA PHE A 56 3.31 2.17 -4.66
C PHE A 56 2.52 2.50 -3.40
N THR A 57 1.30 3.02 -3.57
CA THR A 57 0.34 3.26 -2.49
C THR A 57 -0.41 1.98 -2.11
N CYS A 58 -0.09 1.43 -0.95
CA CYS A 58 -0.81 0.31 -0.34
C CYS A 58 -1.99 0.80 0.51
N ARG A 59 -3.04 -0.02 0.67
CA ARG A 59 -4.08 0.21 1.68
C ARG A 59 -3.68 -0.45 3.00
N ALA A 60 -3.99 0.19 4.11
CA ALA A 60 -3.61 -0.26 5.45
C ALA A 60 -4.18 -1.64 5.77
N ASP A 61 -5.37 -1.95 5.24
CA ASP A 61 -6.12 -3.19 5.42
C ASP A 61 -5.81 -4.28 4.38
N ASN A 62 -4.81 -4.09 3.53
CA ASN A 62 -4.32 -5.11 2.60
C ASN A 62 -3.00 -5.71 3.06
N THR A 63 -2.54 -6.75 2.38
CA THR A 63 -1.26 -7.43 2.63
C THR A 63 -0.69 -7.98 1.33
N CYS A 64 0.60 -8.28 1.32
CA CYS A 64 1.29 -9.02 0.27
C CYS A 64 2.21 -10.06 0.91
N ASP A 65 2.66 -11.04 0.14
CA ASP A 65 3.51 -12.12 0.68
C ASP A 65 4.90 -11.63 1.09
N ALA A 66 5.30 -10.44 0.63
CA ALA A 66 6.50 -9.75 1.06
C ALA A 66 6.34 -9.05 2.43
N TRP A 67 5.20 -9.15 3.11
CA TRP A 67 5.00 -8.46 4.39
C TRP A 67 6.11 -8.80 5.40
N ALA A 68 6.61 -7.76 6.09
CA ALA A 68 7.55 -7.90 7.19
C ALA A 68 7.14 -7.00 8.36
N GLY A 69 7.24 -7.49 9.59
CA GLY A 69 6.95 -6.68 10.77
C GLY A 69 8.00 -5.61 11.02
N LYS A 70 7.58 -4.44 11.53
CA LYS A 70 8.49 -3.50 12.20
C LYS A 70 9.01 -4.20 13.47
N LYS A 71 10.32 -4.44 13.53
CA LYS A 71 10.98 -4.99 14.73
C LYS A 71 10.98 -3.94 15.84
#